data_AF-A0A3S4HYM6-F1
#
_entry.id   AF-A0A3S4HYM6-F1
#
_cell.length_a   1.000
_cell.length_b   1.000
_cell.length_c   1.000
_cell.angle_alpha   90.00
_cell.angle_beta   90.00
_cell.angle_gamma   90.00
#
_symmetry.space_group_name_H-M   'P 1'
#
loop_
_entity.id
_entity.type
_entity.pdbx_description
1 polymer ?
#
loop_
_entity_poly.entity_id
_entity_poly.type
_entity_poly.pdbx_seq_one_letter_code
_entity_poly.pdbx_strand_id
1 'polypeptide(L)'
;MLQPIGWDAFGLPAEGAAVKNNTRAGAVDVRQHRVYEKPAKKRWVLAMTGAVKSRPAPRNTTVGNRSSSTELYKKGLVYKKTSAVNWCPNDQTVLANEQVIDGCCWRCDTKVERKEIPQWFIKITAYADELLRDLDKLDHWPDTVKNDAAQLDLAALKAWKSPSM
;
A
#
# COMPACT_ATOMS: atom_id res chain seq x y z
N MET A 1 -25.78 -5.04 -10.06
CA MET A 1 -25.06 -4.72 -8.79
C MET A 1 -23.72 -5.42 -8.83
N LEU A 2 -22.59 -4.70 -8.74
CA LEU A 2 -21.25 -5.27 -8.68
C LEU A 2 -20.66 -4.96 -7.29
N GLN A 3 -20.43 -5.99 -6.49
CA GLN A 3 -19.86 -5.87 -5.14
C GLN A 3 -18.68 -6.85 -5.00
N PRO A 4 -17.51 -6.51 -5.57
CA PRO A 4 -16.37 -7.41 -5.58
C PRO A 4 -15.74 -7.48 -4.18
N ILE A 5 -15.25 -8.65 -3.81
CA ILE A 5 -14.39 -8.83 -2.63
C ILE A 5 -13.03 -9.28 -3.16
N GLY A 6 -11.97 -8.63 -2.67
CA GLY A 6 -10.57 -8.92 -2.99
C GLY A 6 -9.76 -9.34 -1.77
N TRP A 7 -8.60 -9.95 -2.00
CA TRP A 7 -7.63 -10.29 -0.96
C TRP A 7 -6.34 -9.53 -1.19
N ASP A 8 -5.96 -8.68 -0.23
CA ASP A 8 -4.64 -8.06 -0.21
C ASP A 8 -3.61 -9.05 0.36
N ALA A 9 -2.99 -9.78 -0.57
CA ALA A 9 -2.19 -10.96 -0.28
C ALA A 9 -0.67 -10.70 -0.27
N PHE A 10 -0.23 -9.48 -0.58
CA PHE A 10 1.18 -9.12 -0.70
C PHE A 10 1.65 -8.22 0.43
N GLY A 11 2.96 -8.13 0.59
CA GLY A 11 3.60 -7.21 1.53
C GLY A 11 3.73 -7.74 2.95
N LEU A 12 4.19 -6.83 3.82
CA LEU A 12 4.60 -7.14 5.20
C LEU A 12 3.54 -7.90 6.00
N PRO A 13 2.22 -7.58 5.94
CA PRO A 13 1.21 -8.30 6.70
C PRO A 13 1.19 -9.81 6.42
N ALA A 14 1.14 -10.17 5.13
CA ALA A 14 1.10 -11.56 4.69
C ALA A 14 2.43 -12.29 4.95
N GLU A 15 3.56 -11.63 4.70
CA GLU A 15 4.89 -12.21 4.89
C GLU A 15 5.21 -12.44 6.38
N GLY A 16 4.91 -11.47 7.24
CA GLY A 16 5.12 -11.60 8.69
C GLY A 16 4.26 -12.72 9.29
N ALA A 17 3.03 -12.91 8.81
CA ALA A 17 2.19 -14.03 9.22
C ALA A 17 2.75 -15.39 8.75
N ALA A 18 3.44 -15.41 7.60
CA ALA A 18 4.08 -16.61 7.07
C ALA A 18 5.31 -17.03 7.87
N VAL A 19 6.16 -16.07 8.21
CA VAL A 19 7.33 -16.27 9.07
C VAL A 19 6.90 -16.79 10.44
N LYS A 20 5.90 -16.17 11.08
CA LYS A 20 5.38 -16.62 12.39
C LYS A 20 4.82 -18.03 12.36
N ASN A 21 4.17 -18.41 11.26
CA ASN A 21 3.57 -19.74 11.10
C ASN A 21 4.54 -20.78 10.51
N ASN A 22 5.81 -20.42 10.28
CA ASN A 22 6.80 -21.24 9.59
C ASN A 22 6.26 -21.87 8.28
N THR A 23 5.55 -21.06 7.50
CA THR A 23 4.93 -21.48 6.23
C THR A 23 5.34 -20.53 5.11
N ARG A 24 5.24 -20.99 3.86
CA ARG A 24 5.47 -20.13 2.70
C ARG A 24 4.42 -19.02 2.64
N ALA A 25 4.80 -17.79 2.27
CA ALA A 25 3.88 -16.64 2.22
C ALA A 25 2.58 -16.91 1.43
N GLY A 26 2.70 -17.51 0.25
CA GLY A 26 1.52 -17.89 -0.54
C GLY A 26 0.65 -18.98 0.09
N ALA A 27 1.16 -19.76 1.06
CA ALA A 27 0.39 -20.80 1.74
C ALA A 27 -0.46 -20.25 2.91
N VAL A 28 -0.04 -19.14 3.55
CA VAL A 28 -0.86 -18.46 4.57
C VAL A 28 -2.13 -17.90 3.97
N ASP A 29 -1.98 -17.24 2.82
CA ASP A 29 -3.08 -16.64 2.08
C ASP A 29 -4.14 -17.69 1.67
N VAL A 30 -3.68 -18.82 1.12
CA VAL A 30 -4.55 -19.97 0.81
C VAL A 30 -5.24 -20.54 2.07
N ARG A 31 -4.56 -20.58 3.21
CA ARG A 31 -5.16 -21.03 4.48
C ARG A 31 -6.19 -20.04 5.02
N GLN A 32 -5.93 -18.74 4.94
CA GLN A 32 -6.88 -17.70 5.34
C GLN A 32 -8.12 -17.74 4.44
N HIS A 33 -7.95 -17.88 3.12
CA HIS A 33 -9.06 -18.09 2.18
C HIS A 33 -9.96 -19.27 2.58
N ARG A 34 -9.37 -20.40 2.99
CA ARG A 34 -10.11 -21.60 3.41
C ARG A 34 -10.96 -21.39 4.67
N VAL A 35 -10.60 -20.45 5.54
CA VAL A 35 -11.40 -20.07 6.72
C VAL A 35 -12.70 -19.36 6.33
N TYR A 36 -12.72 -18.67 5.19
CA TYR A 36 -13.90 -17.97 4.65
C TYR A 36 -14.76 -18.83 3.73
N GLU A 37 -14.27 -20.00 3.31
CA GLU A 37 -15.07 -21.05 2.66
C GLU A 37 -15.96 -21.83 3.64
N LYS A 38 -15.85 -21.58 4.95
CA LYS A 38 -16.76 -22.14 5.96
C LYS A 38 -18.22 -21.74 5.63
N PRO A 39 -19.21 -22.63 5.81
CA PRO A 39 -20.58 -22.44 5.32
C PRO A 39 -21.22 -21.11 5.74
N ALA A 40 -20.98 -20.69 6.99
CA ALA A 40 -21.51 -19.45 7.55
C ALA A 40 -21.00 -18.21 6.79
N LYS A 41 -19.67 -18.08 6.59
CA LYS A 41 -19.07 -16.91 5.94
C LYS A 41 -19.24 -16.94 4.41
N LYS A 42 -19.28 -18.14 3.82
CA LYS A 42 -19.51 -18.33 2.39
C LYS A 42 -20.89 -17.83 1.95
N ARG A 43 -21.93 -17.96 2.78
CA ARG A 43 -23.27 -17.44 2.49
C ARG A 43 -23.29 -15.91 2.43
N TRP A 44 -22.59 -15.25 3.34
CA TRP A 44 -22.42 -13.79 3.32
C TRP A 44 -21.62 -13.30 2.10
N VAL A 45 -20.48 -13.95 1.82
CA VAL A 45 -19.63 -13.61 0.67
C VAL A 45 -20.37 -13.83 -0.65
N LEU A 46 -21.14 -14.91 -0.80
CA LEU A 46 -21.88 -15.21 -2.03
C LEU A 46 -23.05 -14.25 -2.25
N ALA A 47 -23.74 -13.84 -1.18
CA ALA A 47 -24.82 -12.85 -1.25
C ALA A 47 -24.32 -11.48 -1.72
N MET A 48 -23.08 -11.12 -1.37
CA MET A 48 -22.45 -9.88 -1.82
C MET A 48 -21.87 -10.01 -3.24
N THR A 49 -21.09 -11.06 -3.52
CA THR A 49 -20.18 -11.05 -4.68
C THR A 49 -20.73 -11.52 -6.01
N GLY A 50 -21.91 -12.14 -6.05
CA GLY A 50 -22.52 -12.60 -7.32
C GLY A 50 -21.52 -13.30 -8.25
N ALA A 51 -21.05 -14.49 -7.87
CA ALA A 51 -20.15 -15.37 -8.63
C ALA A 51 -18.73 -14.86 -8.96
N VAL A 52 -18.36 -13.60 -8.71
CA VAL A 52 -16.98 -13.11 -8.97
C VAL A 52 -16.04 -13.54 -7.84
N LYS A 53 -15.34 -14.66 -8.06
CA LYS A 53 -14.24 -15.09 -7.18
C LYS A 53 -12.93 -14.45 -7.62
N SER A 54 -12.48 -13.38 -6.97
CA SER A 54 -11.07 -13.02 -7.07
C SER A 54 -10.27 -13.99 -6.21
N ARG A 55 -9.40 -14.77 -6.86
CA ARG A 55 -8.47 -15.65 -6.13
C ARG A 55 -7.45 -14.82 -5.34
N PRO A 56 -6.79 -15.43 -4.36
CA PRO A 56 -5.62 -14.84 -3.73
C PRO A 56 -4.44 -14.88 -4.71
N ALA A 57 -3.85 -13.71 -4.96
CA ALA A 57 -2.73 -13.47 -5.89
C ALA A 57 -2.73 -14.32 -7.19
N PRO A 58 -3.75 -14.21 -8.05
CA PRO A 58 -3.69 -14.86 -9.35
C PRO A 58 -2.57 -14.21 -10.16
N ARG A 59 -1.82 -15.02 -10.92
CA ARG A 59 -0.66 -14.58 -11.74
C ARG A 59 -0.97 -13.34 -12.62
N ASN A 60 -2.24 -13.12 -12.95
CA ASN A 60 -2.72 -11.97 -13.70
C ASN A 60 -2.58 -10.62 -12.96
N THR A 61 -2.70 -10.55 -11.63
CA THR A 61 -2.56 -9.28 -10.89
C THR A 61 -1.12 -8.79 -10.89
N THR A 62 -0.17 -9.70 -10.75
CA THR A 62 1.26 -9.38 -10.86
C THR A 62 1.65 -8.95 -12.28
N VAL A 63 1.03 -9.54 -13.32
CA VAL A 63 1.26 -9.12 -14.72
C VAL A 63 0.71 -7.71 -14.98
N GLY A 64 -0.49 -7.40 -14.48
CA GLY A 64 -1.06 -6.04 -14.58
C GLY A 64 -0.20 -4.99 -13.88
N ASN A 65 0.29 -5.30 -12.67
CA ASN A 65 1.19 -4.41 -11.92
C ASN A 65 2.55 -4.22 -12.63
N ARG A 66 3.09 -5.26 -13.28
CA ARG A 66 4.36 -5.16 -14.03
C ARG A 66 4.23 -4.29 -15.27
N SER A 67 3.14 -4.43 -16.03
CA SER A 67 2.90 -3.64 -17.24
C SER A 67 2.71 -2.16 -16.92
N SER A 68 1.89 -1.84 -15.90
CA SER A 68 1.69 -0.46 -15.43
C SER A 68 2.97 0.17 -14.91
N SER A 69 3.79 -0.57 -14.14
CA SER A 69 5.08 -0.07 -13.64
C SER A 69 6.05 0.28 -14.78
N THR A 70 6.07 -0.53 -15.84
CA THR A 70 6.91 -0.30 -17.02
C THR A 70 6.46 0.94 -17.78
N GLU A 71 5.16 1.18 -17.89
CA GLU A 71 4.61 2.36 -18.54
C GLU A 71 4.89 3.63 -17.73
N LEU A 72 4.72 3.59 -16.41
CA LEU A 72 5.05 4.70 -15.51
C LEU A 72 6.54 5.05 -15.55
N TYR A 73 7.41 4.04 -15.67
CA TYR A 73 8.85 4.25 -15.88
C TYR A 73 9.12 4.96 -17.22
N LYS A 74 8.49 4.50 -18.31
CA LYS A 74 8.62 5.16 -19.64
C LYS A 74 8.12 6.60 -19.63
N LYS A 75 7.09 6.91 -18.84
CA LYS A 75 6.57 8.28 -18.66
C LYS A 75 7.39 9.14 -17.68
N GLY A 76 8.49 8.62 -17.12
CA GLY A 76 9.34 9.34 -16.17
C GLY A 76 8.69 9.59 -14.80
N LEU A 77 7.58 8.89 -14.50
CA LEU A 77 6.88 8.98 -13.22
C LEU A 77 7.47 8.04 -12.18
N VAL A 78 8.23 7.03 -12.58
CA VAL A 78 9.00 6.16 -11.68
C VAL A 78 10.48 6.41 -11.93
N TYR A 79 11.23 6.72 -10.87
CA TYR A 79 12.66 6.98 -10.96
C TYR A 79 13.42 6.35 -9.79
N LYS A 80 14.71 6.09 -10.00
CA LYS A 80 15.61 5.58 -8.97
C LYS A 80 16.47 6.72 -8.45
N LYS A 81 16.46 6.95 -7.13
CA LYS A 81 17.27 7.98 -6.48
C LYS A 81 17.89 7.40 -5.20
N THR A 82 19.13 7.76 -4.90
CA THR A 82 19.72 7.52 -3.58
C THR A 82 19.25 8.64 -2.66
N SER A 83 18.54 8.28 -1.60
CA SER A 83 18.02 9.23 -0.61
C SER A 83 18.12 8.61 0.76
N ALA A 84 18.18 9.45 1.80
CA ALA A 84 17.91 8.99 3.16
C ALA A 84 16.46 8.49 3.20
N VAL A 85 16.29 7.20 3.48
CA VAL A 85 15.00 6.53 3.60
C VAL A 85 14.80 6.01 5.02
N ASN A 86 13.55 5.91 5.45
CA ASN A 86 13.19 5.36 6.76
C ASN A 86 13.39 3.84 6.73
N TRP A 87 14.21 3.31 7.63
CA TRP A 87 14.55 1.91 7.74
C TRP A 87 14.03 1.35 9.06
N CYS A 88 13.26 0.26 8.99
CA CYS A 88 12.86 -0.48 10.18
C CYS A 88 13.89 -1.59 10.46
N PRO A 89 14.59 -1.59 11.61
CA PRO A 89 15.57 -2.64 11.92
C PRO A 89 14.91 -3.99 12.24
N ASN A 90 13.66 -3.99 12.72
CA ASN A 90 12.91 -5.22 13.01
C ASN A 90 12.39 -5.90 11.74
N ASP A 91 11.73 -5.13 10.87
CA ASP A 91 11.16 -5.65 9.62
C ASP A 91 12.19 -5.75 8.49
N GLN A 92 13.40 -5.22 8.72
CA GLN A 92 14.52 -5.18 7.77
C GLN A 92 14.10 -4.67 6.39
N THR A 93 13.30 -3.59 6.39
CA THR A 93 12.70 -3.04 5.17
C THR A 93 12.67 -1.53 5.22
N VAL A 94 12.61 -0.94 4.02
CA VAL A 94 12.40 0.48 3.83
C VAL A 94 10.91 0.79 3.98
N LEU A 95 10.60 1.82 4.77
CA LEU A 95 9.24 2.31 4.99
C LEU A 95 9.02 3.61 4.22
N ALA A 96 7.83 3.76 3.65
CA ALA A 96 7.37 5.05 3.11
C ALA A 96 7.14 6.05 4.26
N ASN A 97 7.06 7.34 3.95
CA ASN A 97 6.87 8.37 4.98
C ASN A 97 5.53 8.18 5.71
N GLU A 98 4.50 7.76 4.98
CA GLU A 98 3.15 7.49 5.48
C GLU A 98 3.09 6.25 6.37
N GLN A 99 4.12 5.40 6.34
CA GLN A 99 4.25 4.21 7.18
C GLN A 99 5.02 4.47 8.48
N VAL A 100 5.41 5.73 8.72
CA VAL A 100 6.08 6.16 9.94
C VAL A 100 5.10 7.00 10.76
N ILE A 101 4.73 6.51 11.94
CA ILE A 101 3.84 7.19 12.87
C ILE A 101 4.67 7.56 14.10
N ASP A 102 4.73 8.85 14.43
CA ASP A 102 5.51 9.38 15.56
C ASP A 102 6.99 8.94 15.60
N GLY A 103 7.61 8.75 14.43
CA GLY A 103 9.01 8.30 14.32
C GLY A 103 9.21 6.80 14.56
N CYS A 104 8.13 6.02 14.62
CA CYS A 104 8.14 4.58 14.79
C CYS A 104 7.49 3.88 13.58
N CYS A 105 7.84 2.62 13.36
CA CYS A 105 7.17 1.78 12.37
C CYS A 105 5.70 1.57 12.76
N TRP A 106 4.77 1.80 11.82
CA TRP A 106 3.32 1.63 12.03
C TRP A 106 2.88 0.23 12.50
N ARG A 107 3.75 -0.78 12.40
CA ARG A 107 3.42 -2.18 12.68
C ARG A 107 4.08 -2.75 13.93
N CYS A 108 5.33 -2.39 14.20
CA CYS A 108 6.13 -2.99 15.26
C CYS A 108 6.61 -1.98 16.31
N ASP A 109 6.16 -0.73 16.22
CA ASP A 109 6.48 0.39 17.12
C ASP A 109 7.99 0.61 17.34
N THR A 110 8.81 0.02 16.46
CA THR A 110 10.26 0.12 16.54
C THR A 110 10.70 1.47 15.97
N LYS A 111 11.62 2.14 16.66
CA LYS A 111 12.19 3.40 16.19
C LYS A 111 12.84 3.22 14.83
N VAL A 112 12.51 4.12 13.91
CA VAL A 112 13.05 4.08 12.55
C VAL A 112 14.45 4.69 12.51
N GLU A 113 15.33 4.09 11.72
CA GLU A 113 16.66 4.62 11.42
C GLU A 113 16.65 5.28 10.04
N ARG A 114 17.51 6.27 9.80
CA ARG A 114 17.72 6.81 8.45
C ARG A 114 18.91 6.11 7.81
N LYS A 115 18.72 5.51 6.63
CA LYS A 115 19.79 4.91 5.83
C LYS A 115 19.75 5.47 4.41
N GLU A 116 20.92 5.71 3.83
CA GLU A 116 21.03 6.07 2.42
C GLU A 116 21.06 4.80 1.56
N ILE A 117 19.95 4.52 0.89
CA ILE A 117 19.79 3.33 0.06
C ILE A 117 19.21 3.77 -1.29
N PRO A 118 19.72 3.25 -2.42
CA PRO A 118 19.11 3.51 -3.72
C PRO A 118 17.73 2.85 -3.81
N GLN A 119 16.67 3.67 -3.85
CA GLN A 119 15.28 3.23 -3.83
C GLN A 119 14.52 3.72 -5.07
N TRP A 120 13.44 3.01 -5.40
CA TRP A 120 12.48 3.41 -6.43
C TRP A 120 11.42 4.33 -5.84
N PHE A 121 11.18 5.46 -6.49
CA PHE A 121 10.18 6.46 -6.10
C PHE A 121 9.15 6.66 -7.21
N ILE A 122 7.91 6.90 -6.82
CA ILE A 122 6.84 7.38 -7.71
C ILE A 122 6.76 8.90 -7.54
N LYS A 123 6.79 9.65 -8.64
CA LYS A 123 6.71 11.11 -8.69
C LYS A 123 5.27 11.59 -8.48
N ILE A 124 4.67 11.25 -7.34
CA ILE A 124 3.31 11.68 -6.99
C ILE A 124 3.18 13.20 -6.92
N THR A 125 4.29 13.90 -6.64
CA THR A 125 4.36 15.37 -6.62
C THR A 125 4.02 16.02 -7.96
N ALA A 126 4.14 15.31 -9.09
CA ALA A 126 3.68 15.80 -10.38
C ALA A 126 2.15 15.94 -10.46
N TYR A 127 1.43 15.24 -9.59
CA TYR A 127 -0.03 15.23 -9.51
C TYR A 127 -0.59 15.87 -8.23
N ALA A 128 0.26 16.42 -7.35
CA ALA A 128 -0.18 16.95 -6.06
C ALA A 128 -1.21 18.09 -6.20
N ASP A 129 -0.99 19.04 -7.13
CA ASP A 129 -1.93 20.15 -7.36
C ASP A 129 -3.24 19.70 -8.01
N GLU A 130 -3.23 18.58 -8.75
CA GLU A 130 -4.43 17.98 -9.32
C GLU A 130 -5.24 17.25 -8.26
N LEU A 131 -4.57 16.39 -7.46
CA LEU A 131 -5.16 15.68 -6.33
C LEU A 131 -5.80 16.65 -5.34
N LEU A 132 -5.12 17.74 -4.99
CA LEU A 132 -5.64 18.74 -4.05
C LEU A 132 -6.88 19.48 -4.59
N ARG A 133 -6.89 19.86 -5.88
CA ARG A 133 -8.05 20.53 -6.49
C ARG A 133 -9.24 19.60 -6.66
N ASP A 134 -8.99 18.32 -6.90
CA ASP A 134 -10.07 17.35 -7.11
C ASP A 134 -10.72 16.88 -5.79
N LEU A 135 -10.10 17.15 -4.63
CA LEU A 135 -10.75 16.95 -3.32
C LEU A 135 -12.05 17.76 -3.19
N ASP A 136 -12.10 18.97 -3.76
CA ASP A 136 -13.28 19.84 -3.72
C ASP A 136 -14.47 19.26 -4.51
N LYS A 137 -14.21 18.37 -5.47
CA LYS A 137 -15.25 17.73 -6.30
C LYS A 137 -15.90 16.51 -5.63
N LEU A 138 -15.38 16.06 -4.48
CA LEU A 138 -15.85 14.85 -3.80
C LEU A 138 -17.00 15.16 -2.83
N ASP A 139 -18.14 15.63 -3.33
CA ASP A 139 -19.28 16.10 -2.51
C ASP A 139 -19.81 15.07 -1.50
N HIS A 140 -19.68 13.77 -1.79
CA HIS A 140 -20.20 12.69 -0.95
C HIS A 140 -19.17 12.07 0.00
N TRP A 141 -17.95 12.61 0.06
CA TRP A 141 -16.91 12.12 0.97
C TRP A 141 -16.99 12.84 2.32
N PRO A 142 -16.74 12.13 3.45
CA PRO A 142 -16.65 12.76 4.76
C PRO A 142 -15.56 13.82 4.80
N ASP A 143 -15.86 14.98 5.38
CA ASP A 143 -14.92 16.11 5.44
C ASP A 143 -13.65 15.77 6.22
N THR A 144 -13.72 14.86 7.21
CA THR A 144 -12.55 14.36 7.93
C THR A 144 -11.52 13.74 6.99
N VAL A 145 -11.97 12.92 6.04
CA VAL A 145 -11.09 12.25 5.08
C VAL A 145 -10.47 13.24 4.09
N LYS A 146 -11.23 14.26 3.67
CA LYS A 146 -10.71 15.32 2.79
C LYS A 146 -9.63 16.15 3.48
N ASN A 147 -9.85 16.50 4.75
CA ASN A 147 -8.91 17.28 5.55
C ASN A 147 -7.63 16.49 5.83
N ASP A 148 -7.73 15.21 6.18
CA ASP A 148 -6.57 14.35 6.41
C ASP A 148 -5.72 14.20 5.14
N ALA A 149 -6.36 13.99 3.98
CA ALA A 149 -5.68 13.91 2.69
C ALA A 149 -4.93 15.22 2.35
N ALA A 150 -5.59 16.37 2.52
CA ALA A 150 -4.97 17.68 2.27
C ALA A 150 -3.78 17.95 3.21
N GLN A 151 -3.86 17.54 4.48
CA GLN A 151 -2.77 17.69 5.45
C GLN A 151 -1.57 16.81 5.14
N LEU A 152 -1.79 15.56 4.73
CA LEU A 152 -0.72 14.62 4.35
C LEU A 152 0.03 15.12 3.11
N ASP A 153 -0.67 15.62 2.09
CA ASP A 153 -0.04 16.17 0.89
C ASP A 153 0.76 17.44 1.17
N LEU A 154 0.25 18.33 2.03
CA LEU A 154 0.99 19.51 2.50
C LEU A 154 2.25 19.13 3.27
N ALA A 155 2.20 18.09 4.10
CA ALA A 155 3.35 17.59 4.84
C ALA A 155 4.39 16.96 3.91
N ALA A 156 3.95 16.14 2.95
CA ALA A 156 4.81 15.54 1.93
C ALA A 156 5.46 16.60 1.02
N LEU A 157 4.70 17.60 0.58
CA LEU A 157 5.22 18.71 -0.22
C LEU A 157 6.23 19.57 0.56
N LYS A 158 5.98 19.83 1.85
CA LYS A 158 6.93 20.56 2.72
C LYS A 158 8.21 19.76 2.98
N ALA A 159 8.09 18.46 3.25
CA ALA A 159 9.23 17.58 3.46
C ALA A 159 10.14 17.47 2.21
N TRP A 160 9.58 17.62 1.02
CA TRP A 160 10.32 17.62 -0.25
C TRP A 160 10.83 19.00 -0.69
N LYS A 161 10.17 20.10 -0.30
CA LYS A 161 10.62 21.48 -0.59
C LYS A 161 11.67 21.98 0.39
N SER A 162 11.85 21.36 1.55
CA SER A 162 13.03 21.59 2.39
C SER A 162 14.24 21.00 1.67
N PRO A 163 15.23 21.82 1.23
CA PRO A 163 16.53 21.28 0.92
C PRO A 163 17.03 20.62 2.21
N SER A 164 17.59 19.42 2.09
CA SER A 164 18.45 18.87 3.13
C SER A 164 19.42 19.96 3.61
N MET A 165 19.30 20.35 4.88
CA MET A 165 20.46 20.78 5.66
C MET A 165 21.28 19.55 6.01
#